data_AF-A0AAU5BLT8-F1
#
_entry.id   AF-A0AAU5BLT8-F1
#
_cell.length_a   1.000
_cell.length_b   1.000
_cell.length_c   1.000
_cell.angle_alpha   90.00
_cell.angle_beta   90.00
_cell.angle_gamma   90.00
#
_symmetry.space_group_name_H-M   'P 1'
#
loop_
_entity.id
_entity.type
_entity.pdbx_description
1 polymer ?
#
loop_
_entity_poly.entity_id
_entity_poly.type
_entity_poly.pdbx_seq_one_letter_code
_entity_poly.pdbx_strand_id
1 'polypeptide(L)'
;MTANDDLFSIQSLCDRDISVWLDAHEAASASPQWWWGVLEAIESNASIFRSISADQRIDLLNVGARLLVLGGAREDLSPSLIAYWQLRLSVAAMRSDPGLSGLIETLTPEGAARWAVRHMPASREEIISYARERKSRYRDADVDFYAPVGAADPRWGQRDPAIDLLQDAERVLIALEWIDSSRLELTLRTEVESWLEIRSELSM
;
A
#
# COMPACT_ATOMS: atom_id res chain seq x y z
N MET A 1 -26.49 10.39 4.96
CA MET A 1 -25.50 10.58 3.89
C MET A 1 -25.08 9.22 3.41
N THR A 2 -25.18 8.96 2.10
CA THR A 2 -24.65 7.72 1.52
C THR A 2 -23.17 7.90 1.25
N ALA A 3 -22.34 6.88 1.46
CA ALA A 3 -20.88 6.92 1.28
C ALA A 3 -20.41 7.45 -0.10
N ASN A 4 -21.29 7.44 -1.11
CA ASN A 4 -21.05 8.06 -2.41
C ASN A 4 -21.04 9.61 -2.36
N ASP A 5 -21.86 10.25 -1.53
CA ASP A 5 -21.89 11.71 -1.41
C ASP A 5 -20.60 12.25 -0.75
N ASP A 6 -20.02 11.49 0.17
CA ASP A 6 -18.76 11.84 0.84
C ASP A 6 -17.54 11.71 -0.08
N LEU A 7 -17.55 10.75 -1.02
CA LEU A 7 -16.45 10.55 -1.97
C LEU A 7 -16.38 11.63 -3.06
N PHE A 8 -17.51 12.21 -3.47
CA PHE A 8 -17.51 13.36 -4.37
C PHE A 8 -16.98 14.64 -3.69
N SER A 9 -17.07 14.74 -2.36
CA SER A 9 -16.51 15.88 -1.61
C SER A 9 -14.97 15.89 -1.62
N ILE A 10 -14.33 14.71 -1.67
CA ILE A 10 -12.87 14.54 -1.71
C ILE A 10 -12.23 15.23 -2.93
N GLN A 11 -12.96 15.30 -4.05
CA GLN A 11 -12.50 15.88 -5.32
C GLN A 11 -12.23 17.39 -5.24
N SER A 12 -12.73 18.07 -4.20
CA SER A 12 -12.64 19.53 -4.04
C SER A 12 -11.66 19.99 -2.95
N LEU A 13 -10.96 19.06 -2.27
CA LEU A 13 -10.19 19.39 -1.07
C LEU A 13 -8.79 19.90 -1.40
N CYS A 14 -8.45 21.12 -0.94
CA CYS A 14 -7.04 21.54 -0.82
C CYS A 14 -6.40 20.97 0.46
N ASP A 15 -5.08 21.13 0.67
CA ASP A 15 -4.37 20.51 1.81
C ASP A 15 -4.98 20.84 3.18
N ARG A 16 -5.48 22.08 3.34
CA ARG A 16 -6.13 22.53 4.57
C ARG A 16 -7.51 21.89 4.76
N ASP A 17 -8.18 21.55 3.66
CA ASP A 17 -9.50 20.91 3.66
C ASP A 17 -9.38 19.40 3.91
N ILE A 18 -8.27 18.75 3.54
CA ILE A 18 -8.07 17.31 3.79
C ILE A 18 -7.93 17.01 5.28
N SER A 19 -7.15 17.80 6.05
CA SER A 19 -7.05 17.57 7.50
C SER A 19 -8.39 17.79 8.21
N VAL A 20 -9.11 18.85 7.83
CA VAL A 20 -10.46 19.13 8.38
C VAL A 20 -11.44 18.03 8.01
N TRP A 21 -11.36 17.52 6.78
CA TRP A 21 -12.16 16.40 6.31
C TRP A 21 -11.85 15.11 7.09
N LEU A 22 -10.57 14.79 7.32
CA LEU A 22 -10.16 13.63 8.12
C LEU A 22 -10.67 13.70 9.55
N ASP A 23 -10.59 14.88 10.18
CA ASP A 23 -11.09 15.09 11.54
C ASP A 23 -12.62 14.96 11.61
N ALA A 24 -13.34 15.49 10.63
CA ALA A 24 -14.80 15.37 10.54
C ALA A 24 -15.27 13.92 10.33
N HIS A 25 -14.41 13.05 9.80
CA HIS A 25 -14.67 11.63 9.59
C HIS A 25 -13.98 10.74 10.63
N GLU A 26 -13.50 11.32 11.73
CA GLU A 26 -12.90 10.61 12.87
C GLU A 26 -11.76 9.65 12.45
N ALA A 27 -10.97 10.05 11.43
CA ALA A 27 -9.95 9.21 10.81
C ALA A 27 -8.92 8.60 11.80
N ALA A 28 -8.64 9.31 12.90
CA ALA A 28 -7.74 8.84 13.96
C ALA A 28 -8.26 7.58 14.70
N SER A 29 -9.57 7.34 14.66
CA SER A 29 -10.21 6.15 15.23
C SER A 29 -10.67 5.17 14.16
N ALA A 30 -10.39 5.48 12.88
CA ALA A 30 -10.87 4.69 11.78
C ALA A 30 -10.11 3.37 11.68
N SER A 31 -10.86 2.30 11.43
CA SER A 31 -10.27 0.98 11.19
C SER A 31 -9.40 0.98 9.92
N PRO A 32 -8.40 0.10 9.80
CA PRO A 32 -7.63 -0.06 8.55
C PRO A 32 -8.51 -0.27 7.31
N GLN A 33 -9.68 -0.91 7.46
CA GLN A 33 -10.65 -1.13 6.39
C GLN A 33 -11.25 0.17 5.86
N TRP A 34 -11.40 1.18 6.72
CA TRP A 34 -11.89 2.50 6.30
C TRP A 34 -10.88 3.19 5.39
N TRP A 35 -9.61 3.20 5.79
CA TRP A 35 -8.52 3.74 4.95
C TRP A 35 -8.42 3.04 3.60
N TRP A 36 -8.57 1.71 3.60
CA TRP A 36 -8.63 0.95 2.35
C TRP A 36 -9.79 1.40 1.48
N GLY A 37 -11.00 1.52 2.04
CA GLY A 37 -12.17 1.97 1.29
C GLY A 37 -11.99 3.36 0.67
N VAL A 38 -11.39 4.31 1.40
CA VAL A 38 -11.10 5.66 0.88
C VAL A 38 -10.10 5.61 -0.28
N LEU A 39 -9.00 4.88 -0.11
CA LEU A 39 -7.93 4.81 -1.12
C LEU A 39 -8.35 4.00 -2.37
N GLU A 40 -9.10 2.91 -2.19
CA GLU A 40 -9.72 2.14 -3.28
C GLU A 40 -10.72 2.99 -4.06
N ALA A 41 -11.49 3.81 -3.36
CA ALA A 41 -12.43 4.71 -4.02
C ALA A 41 -11.69 5.79 -4.82
N ILE A 42 -10.59 6.34 -4.33
CA ILE A 42 -9.77 7.30 -5.07
C ILE A 42 -9.20 6.65 -6.34
N GLU A 43 -8.56 5.48 -6.21
CA GLU A 43 -8.02 4.74 -7.36
C GLU A 43 -9.12 4.42 -8.40
N SER A 44 -10.29 3.97 -7.93
CA SER A 44 -11.43 3.60 -8.77
C SER A 44 -12.07 4.81 -9.48
N ASN A 45 -12.09 5.97 -8.83
CA ASN A 45 -12.58 7.22 -9.42
C ASN A 45 -11.54 7.84 -10.36
N ALA A 46 -10.25 7.65 -10.10
CA ALA A 46 -9.16 8.06 -10.98
C ALA A 46 -8.97 7.12 -12.19
N SER A 47 -9.76 6.05 -12.32
CA SER A 47 -9.65 5.10 -13.42
C SER A 47 -9.85 5.74 -14.80
N ILE A 48 -9.15 5.22 -15.82
CA ILE A 48 -9.31 5.62 -17.23
C ILE A 48 -10.70 5.31 -17.78
N PHE A 49 -11.45 4.43 -17.12
CA PHE A 49 -12.82 4.06 -17.50
C PHE A 49 -13.88 5.05 -16.97
N ARG A 50 -13.48 6.02 -16.15
CA ARG A 50 -14.38 7.07 -15.65
C ARG A 50 -14.42 8.25 -16.61
N SER A 51 -15.62 8.80 -16.82
CA SER A 51 -15.86 9.99 -17.66
C SER A 51 -15.47 11.29 -16.94
N ILE A 52 -14.19 11.41 -16.57
CA ILE A 52 -13.59 12.61 -15.97
C ILE A 52 -12.42 13.09 -16.82
N SER A 53 -12.07 14.38 -16.71
CA SER A 53 -10.92 14.95 -17.43
C SER A 53 -9.58 14.44 -16.87
N ALA A 54 -8.50 14.63 -17.64
CA ALA A 54 -7.15 14.33 -17.18
C ALA A 54 -6.77 15.16 -15.93
N ASP A 55 -7.14 16.44 -15.91
CA ASP A 55 -6.89 17.34 -14.77
C ASP A 55 -7.61 16.84 -13.51
N GLN A 56 -8.89 16.46 -13.62
CA GLN A 56 -9.65 15.89 -12.50
C GLN A 56 -9.02 14.59 -11.98
N ARG A 57 -8.45 13.78 -12.88
CA ARG A 57 -7.75 12.54 -12.50
C ARG A 57 -6.45 12.84 -11.75
N ILE A 58 -5.68 13.83 -12.21
CA ILE A 58 -4.48 14.32 -11.52
C ILE A 58 -4.83 14.80 -10.12
N ASP A 59 -5.88 15.62 -9.99
CA ASP A 59 -6.33 16.16 -8.71
C ASP A 59 -6.72 15.04 -7.74
N LEU A 60 -7.51 14.06 -8.19
CA LEU A 60 -7.88 12.89 -7.39
C LEU A 60 -6.66 12.09 -6.89
N LEU A 61 -5.71 11.80 -7.78
CA LEU A 61 -4.50 11.07 -7.41
C LEU A 61 -3.65 11.87 -6.42
N ASN A 62 -3.50 13.17 -6.65
CA ASN A 62 -2.78 14.07 -5.74
C ASN A 62 -3.45 14.16 -4.37
N VAL A 63 -4.79 14.16 -4.29
CA VAL A 63 -5.53 14.06 -3.02
C VAL A 63 -5.23 12.73 -2.33
N GLY A 64 -5.24 11.61 -3.07
CA GLY A 64 -4.85 10.31 -2.53
C GLY A 64 -3.45 10.32 -1.90
N ALA A 65 -2.48 10.92 -2.57
CA ALA A 65 -1.13 10.98 -2.03
C ALA A 65 -0.99 11.91 -0.81
N ARG A 66 -1.73 13.02 -0.76
CA ARG A 66 -1.80 13.89 0.41
C ARG A 66 -2.44 13.18 1.61
N LEU A 67 -3.49 12.38 1.37
CA LEU A 67 -4.10 11.53 2.40
C LEU A 67 -3.09 10.52 2.97
N LEU A 68 -2.27 9.91 2.12
CA LEU A 68 -1.21 9.00 2.57
C LEU A 68 -0.16 9.70 3.44
N VAL A 69 0.27 10.91 3.06
CA VAL A 69 1.21 11.71 3.85
C VAL A 69 0.62 12.08 5.22
N LEU A 70 -0.64 12.53 5.25
CA LEU A 70 -1.33 12.90 6.48
C LEU A 70 -1.60 11.68 7.38
N GLY A 71 -2.03 10.56 6.80
CA GLY A 71 -2.25 9.32 7.54
C GLY A 71 -0.95 8.78 8.16
N GLY A 72 0.17 8.89 7.45
CA GLY A 72 1.48 8.57 8.02
C GLY A 72 1.91 9.51 9.15
N ALA A 73 1.70 10.82 8.98
CA ALA A 73 2.02 11.82 10.00
C ALA A 73 1.18 11.69 11.28
N ARG A 74 -0.02 11.11 11.17
CA ARG A 74 -0.94 10.84 12.30
C ARG A 74 -0.75 9.44 12.90
N GLU A 75 0.17 8.64 12.35
CA GLU A 75 0.37 7.23 12.70
C GLU A 75 -0.87 6.34 12.42
N ASP A 76 -1.81 6.83 11.61
CA ASP A 76 -3.02 6.11 11.20
C ASP A 76 -2.69 5.03 10.15
N LEU A 77 -1.58 5.20 9.41
CA LEU A 77 -1.11 4.28 8.37
C LEU A 77 0.33 3.85 8.62
N SER A 78 0.60 2.54 8.48
CA SER A 78 1.97 2.03 8.52
C SER A 78 2.76 2.46 7.27
N PRO A 79 4.10 2.59 7.36
CA PRO A 79 4.94 2.93 6.20
C PRO A 79 4.77 1.96 5.02
N SER A 80 4.60 0.67 5.29
CA SER A 80 4.39 -0.35 4.26
C SER A 80 3.01 -0.22 3.58
N LEU A 81 1.97 0.16 4.34
CA LEU A 81 0.66 0.44 3.75
C LEU A 81 0.69 1.71 2.88
N ILE A 82 1.43 2.74 3.30
CA ILE A 82 1.67 3.94 2.49
C ILE A 82 2.39 3.59 1.19
N ALA A 83 3.48 2.83 1.28
CA ALA A 83 4.25 2.39 0.10
C ALA A 83 3.37 1.60 -0.88
N TYR A 84 2.60 0.63 -0.38
CA TYR A 84 1.67 -0.14 -1.19
C TYR A 84 0.69 0.76 -1.96
N TRP A 85 0.06 1.73 -1.27
CA TRP A 85 -0.91 2.61 -1.91
C TRP A 85 -0.29 3.61 -2.87
N GLN A 86 0.90 4.15 -2.57
CA GLN A 86 1.63 5.02 -3.50
C GLN A 86 1.94 4.29 -4.81
N LEU A 87 2.40 3.04 -4.74
CA LEU A 87 2.66 2.21 -5.91
C LEU A 87 1.38 1.98 -6.72
N ARG A 88 0.26 1.63 -6.08
CA ARG A 88 -1.04 1.45 -6.76
C ARG A 88 -1.51 2.71 -7.48
N LEU A 89 -1.47 3.86 -6.79
CA LEU A 89 -1.88 5.13 -7.37
C LEU A 89 -0.93 5.56 -8.51
N SER A 90 0.37 5.27 -8.40
CA SER A 90 1.34 5.49 -9.48
C SER A 90 1.03 4.66 -10.72
N VAL A 91 0.72 3.36 -10.54
CA VAL A 91 0.30 2.46 -11.62
C VAL A 91 -1.00 2.94 -12.27
N ALA A 92 -1.98 3.38 -11.47
CA ALA A 92 -3.21 3.96 -11.99
C ALA A 92 -2.94 5.20 -12.87
N ALA A 93 -1.99 6.04 -12.46
CA ALA A 93 -1.57 7.20 -13.23
C ALA A 93 -0.86 6.82 -14.53
N MET A 94 0.04 5.83 -14.50
CA MET A 94 0.78 5.32 -15.66
C MET A 94 -0.12 4.74 -16.75
N ARG A 95 -1.29 4.20 -16.39
CA ARG A 95 -2.27 3.66 -17.34
C ARG A 95 -2.97 4.73 -18.16
N SER A 96 -2.88 6.00 -17.78
CA SER A 96 -3.33 7.11 -18.62
C SER A 96 -2.29 7.36 -19.74
N ASP A 97 -2.75 7.42 -20.99
CA ASP A 97 -1.90 7.69 -22.16
C ASP A 97 -2.31 9.02 -22.84
N PRO A 98 -1.42 10.02 -22.96
CA PRO A 98 -0.08 10.07 -22.36
C PRO A 98 -0.15 10.12 -20.83
N GLY A 99 0.93 9.70 -20.17
CA GLY A 99 1.06 9.76 -18.71
C GLY A 99 0.73 11.15 -18.17
N LEU A 100 0.14 11.20 -16.98
CA LEU A 100 -0.37 12.45 -16.41
C LEU A 100 0.78 13.35 -15.93
N SER A 101 0.90 14.56 -16.50
CA SER A 101 1.81 15.61 -16.02
C SER A 101 1.20 16.32 -14.80
N GLY A 102 2.02 16.75 -13.84
CA GLY A 102 1.54 17.44 -12.63
C GLY A 102 1.19 16.55 -11.44
N LEU A 103 1.50 15.25 -11.50
CA LEU A 103 1.51 14.40 -10.32
C LEU A 103 2.57 14.88 -9.33
N ILE A 104 2.28 14.78 -8.04
CA ILE A 104 3.29 15.00 -7.02
C ILE A 104 4.40 13.93 -7.10
N GLU A 105 5.61 14.29 -6.69
CA GLU A 105 6.81 13.47 -6.87
C GLU A 105 6.66 12.04 -6.33
N THR A 106 5.99 11.88 -5.18
CA THR A 106 5.77 10.58 -4.53
C THR A 106 4.85 9.63 -5.30
N LEU A 107 4.10 10.12 -6.30
CA LEU A 107 3.28 9.29 -7.20
C LEU A 107 3.92 9.06 -8.57
N THR A 108 5.06 9.66 -8.84
CA THR A 108 5.84 9.25 -10.02
C THR A 108 6.31 7.80 -9.84
N PRO A 109 6.49 7.02 -10.92
CA PRO A 109 6.95 5.63 -10.81
C PRO A 109 8.25 5.52 -9.99
N GLU A 110 9.16 6.46 -10.21
CA GLU A 110 10.43 6.55 -9.49
C GLU A 110 10.25 6.94 -8.02
N GLY A 111 9.43 7.95 -7.72
CA GLY A 111 9.17 8.38 -6.35
C GLY A 111 8.48 7.30 -5.51
N ALA A 112 7.48 6.63 -6.07
CA ALA A 112 6.77 5.54 -5.40
C ALA A 112 7.68 4.32 -5.15
N ALA A 113 8.46 3.90 -6.16
CA ALA A 113 9.42 2.81 -6.00
C ALA A 113 10.52 3.13 -4.98
N ARG A 114 11.07 4.35 -5.02
CA ARG A 114 12.09 4.80 -4.06
C ARG A 114 11.55 4.84 -2.63
N TRP A 115 10.31 5.32 -2.46
CA TRP A 115 9.67 5.32 -1.15
C TRP A 115 9.47 3.91 -0.62
N ALA A 116 8.95 3.01 -1.47
CA ALA A 116 8.71 1.63 -1.13
C ALA A 116 9.97 0.92 -0.65
N VAL A 117 11.04 0.96 -1.44
CA VAL A 117 12.33 0.34 -1.10
C VAL A 117 12.89 0.88 0.22
N ARG A 118 12.82 2.20 0.43
CA ARG A 118 13.30 2.85 1.67
C ARG A 118 12.51 2.44 2.91
N HIS A 119 11.24 2.10 2.75
CA HIS A 119 10.32 1.79 3.87
C HIS A 119 9.88 0.33 3.88
N MET A 120 10.76 -0.57 3.41
CA MET A 120 10.58 -1.99 3.71
C MET A 120 10.56 -2.24 5.21
N PRO A 121 9.67 -3.13 5.69
CA PRO A 121 9.45 -3.30 7.12
C PRO A 121 10.66 -3.93 7.84
N ALA A 122 11.58 -4.56 7.11
CA ALA A 122 12.85 -5.08 7.59
C ALA A 122 13.86 -5.15 6.43
N SER A 123 15.11 -5.52 6.71
CA SER A 123 16.10 -5.80 5.66
C SER A 123 15.73 -7.05 4.85
N ARG A 124 16.29 -7.16 3.65
CA ARG A 124 16.03 -8.29 2.76
C ARG A 124 16.43 -9.63 3.40
N GLU A 125 17.59 -9.65 4.05
CA GLU A 125 18.13 -10.82 4.74
C GLU A 125 17.25 -11.25 5.93
N GLU A 126 16.70 -10.29 6.68
CA GLU A 126 15.75 -10.57 7.77
C GLU A 126 14.45 -11.17 7.21
N ILE A 127 13.88 -10.58 6.16
CA ILE A 127 12.65 -11.09 5.52
C ILE A 127 12.85 -12.52 5.02
N ILE A 128 13.98 -12.82 4.35
CA ILE A 128 14.31 -14.19 3.92
C ILE A 128 14.42 -15.13 5.12
N SER A 129 15.11 -14.71 6.18
CA SER A 129 15.30 -15.51 7.39
C SER A 129 13.94 -15.90 7.99
N TYR A 130 13.06 -14.91 8.20
CA TYR A 130 11.72 -15.14 8.75
C TYR A 130 10.87 -16.03 7.85
N ALA A 131 10.91 -15.83 6.53
CA ALA A 131 10.16 -16.64 5.59
C ALA A 131 10.62 -18.12 5.62
N ARG A 132 11.93 -18.36 5.68
CA ARG A 132 12.51 -19.72 5.77
C ARG A 132 12.20 -20.41 7.09
N GLU A 133 12.34 -19.69 8.20
CA GLU A 133 11.97 -20.21 9.52
C GLU A 133 10.50 -20.60 9.56
N ARG A 134 9.63 -19.74 9.04
CA ARG A 134 8.19 -20.02 8.92
C ARG A 134 7.93 -21.25 8.07
N LYS A 135 8.54 -21.35 6.89
CA LYS A 135 8.46 -22.55 6.02
C LYS A 135 8.97 -23.82 6.70
N SER A 136 9.96 -23.74 7.60
CA SER A 136 10.39 -24.89 8.40
C SER A 136 9.32 -25.25 9.42
N ARG A 137 8.82 -24.26 10.20
CA ARG A 137 7.74 -24.47 11.17
C ARG A 137 6.49 -25.09 10.54
N TYR A 138 6.13 -24.69 9.32
CA TYR A 138 5.04 -25.28 8.54
C TYR A 138 5.31 -26.71 8.05
N ARG A 139 6.57 -27.08 7.78
CA ARG A 139 6.94 -28.43 7.35
C ARG A 139 7.02 -29.39 8.54
N ASP A 140 7.48 -28.87 9.68
CA ASP A 140 7.62 -29.60 10.94
C ASP A 140 6.32 -29.60 11.75
N ALA A 141 5.27 -28.96 11.22
CA ALA A 141 3.93 -28.88 11.77
C ALA A 141 3.23 -30.25 11.81
N ASP A 142 2.80 -30.67 12.99
CA ASP A 142 1.85 -31.78 13.15
C ASP A 142 0.39 -31.32 12.94
N VAL A 143 -0.58 -32.24 12.97
CA VAL A 143 -2.02 -32.00 12.76
C VAL A 143 -2.57 -30.85 13.61
N ASP A 144 -1.99 -30.59 14.78
CA ASP A 144 -2.38 -29.51 15.70
C ASP A 144 -1.94 -28.11 15.24
N PHE A 145 -1.06 -27.98 14.25
CA PHE A 145 -0.62 -26.70 13.72
C PHE A 145 -1.73 -25.92 12.99
N TYR A 146 -2.70 -26.64 12.42
CA TYR A 146 -3.86 -26.08 11.72
C TYR A 146 -5.17 -26.25 12.50
N ALA A 147 -5.12 -26.43 13.83
CA ALA A 147 -6.31 -26.70 14.63
C ALA A 147 -7.47 -25.75 14.25
N PRO A 148 -8.69 -26.24 14.01
CA PRO A 148 -9.77 -25.44 13.44
C PRO A 148 -10.15 -24.27 14.35
N VAL A 149 -10.72 -23.21 13.73
CA VAL A 149 -11.29 -22.05 14.44
C VAL A 149 -12.25 -22.56 15.53
N GLY A 150 -11.90 -22.37 16.81
CA GLY A 150 -12.64 -22.86 17.97
C GLY A 150 -11.89 -23.89 18.83
N ALA A 151 -10.74 -24.39 18.40
CA ALA A 151 -9.81 -25.09 19.27
C ALA A 151 -9.16 -24.07 20.22
N ALA A 152 -9.26 -24.30 21.52
CA ALA A 152 -8.63 -23.47 22.54
C ALA A 152 -7.12 -23.73 22.58
N ASP A 153 -6.37 -23.36 21.54
CA ASP A 153 -4.93 -23.20 21.67
C ASP A 153 -4.66 -21.80 22.26
N PRO A 154 -3.99 -21.70 23.42
CA PRO A 154 -3.72 -20.44 24.11
C PRO A 154 -2.89 -19.43 23.28
N ARG A 155 -2.34 -19.84 22.14
CA ARG A 155 -1.61 -18.98 21.19
C ARG A 155 -2.51 -18.31 20.15
N TRP A 156 -3.79 -18.68 20.02
CA TRP A 156 -4.73 -18.10 19.03
C TRP A 156 -5.05 -16.62 19.24
N GLY A 157 -4.57 -16.01 20.32
CA GLY A 157 -4.65 -14.56 20.56
C GLY A 157 -3.30 -13.83 20.49
N GLN A 158 -2.18 -14.51 20.30
CA GLN A 158 -0.87 -13.87 20.20
C GLN A 158 -0.56 -13.61 18.72
N ARG A 159 -0.73 -12.35 18.32
CA ARG A 159 -0.31 -11.84 17.03
C ARG A 159 1.20 -12.06 16.88
N ASP A 160 1.62 -12.95 15.98
CA ASP A 160 3.04 -13.20 15.68
C ASP A 160 3.56 -12.00 14.86
N PRO A 161 4.42 -11.13 15.42
CA PRO A 161 4.90 -9.94 14.72
C PRO A 161 5.67 -10.28 13.44
N ALA A 162 6.25 -11.49 13.35
CA ALA A 162 6.91 -11.93 12.13
C ALA A 162 5.90 -12.17 10.99
N ILE A 163 4.65 -12.53 11.29
CA ILE A 163 3.59 -12.65 10.27
C ILE A 163 3.27 -11.29 9.69
N ASP A 164 3.10 -10.27 10.54
CA ASP A 164 2.80 -8.91 10.08
C ASP A 164 3.93 -8.37 9.19
N LEU A 165 5.20 -8.58 9.59
CA LEU A 165 6.37 -8.19 8.79
C LEU A 165 6.37 -8.84 7.40
N LEU A 166 6.11 -10.15 7.33
CA LEU A 166 6.08 -10.88 6.06
C LEU A 166 4.90 -10.43 5.18
N GLN A 167 3.71 -10.23 5.76
CA GLN A 167 2.53 -9.74 5.04
C GLN A 167 2.73 -8.32 4.51
N ASP A 168 3.35 -7.45 5.30
CA ASP A 168 3.64 -6.08 4.88
C ASP A 168 4.69 -6.04 3.76
N ALA A 169 5.74 -6.87 3.85
CA ALA A 169 6.73 -7.01 2.78
C ALA A 169 6.11 -7.58 1.49
N GLU A 170 5.34 -8.67 1.59
CA GLU A 170 4.66 -9.29 0.46
C GLU A 170 3.73 -8.29 -0.24
N ARG A 171 2.94 -7.53 0.53
CA ARG A 171 2.03 -6.52 0.00
C ARG A 171 2.75 -5.49 -0.86
N VAL A 172 3.89 -4.98 -0.40
CA VAL A 172 4.65 -3.99 -1.17
C VAL A 172 5.33 -4.61 -2.38
N LEU A 173 5.87 -5.83 -2.26
CA LEU A 173 6.50 -6.54 -3.39
C LEU A 173 5.50 -6.83 -4.53
N ILE A 174 4.25 -7.20 -4.19
CA ILE A 174 3.18 -7.39 -5.18
C ILE A 174 2.92 -6.09 -5.96
N ALA A 175 2.87 -4.94 -5.26
CA ALA A 175 2.63 -3.67 -5.93
C ALA A 175 3.86 -3.15 -6.70
N LEU A 176 5.08 -3.45 -6.24
CA LEU A 176 6.33 -3.09 -6.93
C LEU A 176 6.43 -3.76 -8.31
N GLU A 177 5.96 -5.00 -8.45
CA GLU A 177 5.94 -5.72 -9.73
C GLU A 177 5.13 -4.98 -10.82
N TRP A 178 4.18 -4.13 -10.44
CA TRP A 178 3.35 -3.39 -11.38
C TRP A 178 4.02 -2.12 -11.90
N ILE A 179 5.11 -1.68 -11.28
CA ILE A 179 5.88 -0.52 -11.75
C ILE A 179 6.75 -0.93 -12.94
N ASP A 180 6.63 -0.18 -14.03
CA ASP A 180 7.46 -0.35 -15.22
C ASP A 180 8.91 0.04 -14.91
N SER A 181 9.75 -0.98 -14.72
CA SER A 181 11.16 -0.82 -14.35
C SER A 181 11.97 -0.02 -15.37
N SER A 182 11.52 0.05 -16.63
CA SER A 182 12.18 0.84 -17.68
C SER A 182 12.14 2.34 -17.40
N ARG A 183 11.20 2.80 -16.56
CA ARG A 183 11.03 4.19 -16.12
C ARG A 183 11.85 4.56 -14.89
N LEU A 184 12.58 3.60 -14.31
CA LEU A 184 13.41 3.81 -13.13
C LEU A 184 14.87 4.07 -13.51
N GLU A 185 15.55 4.89 -12.73
CA GLU A 185 17.01 5.02 -12.77
C GLU A 185 17.70 3.68 -12.45
N LEU A 186 18.91 3.47 -12.99
CA LEU A 186 19.59 2.17 -12.95
C LEU A 186 19.81 1.63 -11.53
N THR A 187 20.18 2.48 -10.58
CA THR A 187 20.44 2.08 -9.20
C THR A 187 19.16 1.58 -8.53
N LEU A 188 18.08 2.36 -8.63
CA LEU A 188 16.78 2.00 -8.06
C LEU A 188 16.20 0.76 -8.74
N ARG A 189 16.36 0.64 -10.06
CA ARG A 189 15.97 -0.57 -10.80
C ARG A 189 16.64 -1.82 -10.25
N THR A 190 17.96 -1.78 -10.10
CA THR A 190 18.73 -2.90 -9.55
C THR A 190 18.27 -3.26 -8.14
N GLU A 191 17.97 -2.26 -7.31
CA GLU A 191 17.49 -2.46 -5.95
C GLU A 191 16.10 -3.11 -5.92
N VAL A 192 15.15 -2.60 -6.73
CA VAL A 192 13.80 -3.17 -6.89
C VAL A 192 13.88 -4.61 -7.41
N GLU A 193 14.69 -4.89 -8.43
CA GLU A 193 14.89 -6.25 -8.95
C GLU A 193 15.40 -7.19 -7.85
N SER A 194 16.38 -6.76 -7.05
CA SER A 194 16.90 -7.57 -5.94
C SER A 194 15.86 -7.86 -4.85
N TRP A 195 14.89 -6.96 -4.65
CA TRP A 195 13.76 -7.16 -3.75
C TRP A 195 12.73 -8.12 -4.36
N LEU A 196 12.45 -8.02 -5.66
CA LEU A 196 11.51 -8.92 -6.34
C LEU A 196 12.02 -10.37 -6.41
N GLU A 197 13.34 -10.59 -6.46
CA GLU A 197 13.94 -11.94 -6.43
C GLU A 197 13.53 -12.76 -5.19
N ILE A 198 13.36 -12.10 -4.04
CA ILE A 198 13.02 -12.78 -2.78
C ILE A 198 11.53 -13.09 -2.63
N ARG A 199 10.68 -12.67 -3.57
CA ARG A 199 9.24 -12.93 -3.52
C ARG A 199 8.93 -14.42 -3.49
N SER A 200 9.69 -15.23 -4.22
CA SER A 200 9.54 -16.69 -4.22
C SER A 200 9.78 -17.31 -2.82
N GLU A 201 10.60 -16.66 -1.99
CA GLU A 201 10.82 -17.06 -0.61
C GLU A 201 9.61 -16.73 0.28
N LEU A 202 8.82 -15.72 -0.08
CA LEU A 202 7.62 -15.29 0.65
C LEU A 202 6.37 -16.10 0.30
N SER A 203 6.26 -16.59 -0.94
CA SER A 203 5.18 -17.50 -1.34
C SER A 203 5.26 -18.80 -0.53
N MET A 204 4.27 -19.05 0.33
CA MET A 204 4.06 -20.32 1.04
C MET A 204 3.26 -21.30 0.20
#